data_AF-A0A6J8DUE7-F1
#
_entry.id   AF-A0A6J8DUE7-F1
#
_cell.length_a   1.000
_cell.length_b   1.000
_cell.length_c   1.000
_cell.angle_alpha   90.00
_cell.angle_beta   90.00
_cell.angle_gamma   90.00
#
_symmetry.space_group_name_H-M   'P 1'
#
loop_
_entity.id
_entity.type
_entity.pdbx_description
1 polymer ?
#
loop_
_entity_poly.entity_id
_entity_poly.type
_entity_poly.pdbx_seq_one_letter_code
_entity_poly.pdbx_strand_id
1 'polypeptide(L)'
;MENTADVKINAKKQAEKRLSKPQEKRSSALTVDCLMESEMRNKPFNDDDSETVLNVAVKRPSFDITGSQTYIRACKMQHVVPSSKLAKQLAEGNTILNLPYYGLAEGGTMALSIAMLVNTSVTCLYLRGNNIGQKGISYIQKMMVENNSITDLDLSENELKEFGAKTIATMLDTNRFIQKIDISGNEFTDSDARVLSRSIEVHPVLEFVNLSHNLFSDSSSPVFEQLLENCKLKYLDISWNQFRTHGAMHISSGLKENAYLKTFNVSWNGFDDDGGAAFGDALVNNGFLTELDISSCRITAEGFGKLMCGLKSNERLEILKVGGNYIPKEAIETALDSLVTFDPSTTKIRTIDLTGLHLPRSFDQKMHEVRQVLPMLKIKPGCEESVKGSRTKPVYVDSATEGLIAIKQYLEAKSISVFKLFREFDDDNSDSIDYNEFKRGIQAAEIPLPSSKIDKLLQHLDSDHNGEIELAELATKLRGLSEKLIRSKTVS
;
A
#
# COMPACT_ATOMS: atom_id res chain seq x y z
N MET A 1 -46.11 -38.37 -60.42
CA MET A 1 -46.88 -38.90 -59.28
C MET A 1 -45.87 -39.25 -58.20
N GLU A 2 -45.27 -38.24 -57.58
CA GLU A 2 -45.80 -37.49 -56.43
C GLU A 2 -45.56 -38.21 -55.10
N ASN A 3 -45.03 -37.43 -54.16
CA ASN A 3 -45.10 -37.61 -52.70
C ASN A 3 -44.21 -38.66 -52.03
N THR A 4 -42.92 -38.33 -51.92
CA THR A 4 -42.15 -38.64 -50.69
C THR A 4 -41.31 -37.46 -50.15
N ALA A 5 -41.43 -36.26 -50.72
CA ALA A 5 -40.73 -35.06 -50.23
C ALA A 5 -41.52 -34.26 -49.16
N ASP A 6 -42.84 -34.42 -49.07
CA ASP A 6 -43.70 -33.56 -48.23
C ASP A 6 -43.95 -34.04 -46.79
N VAL A 7 -43.49 -35.22 -46.40
CA VAL A 7 -43.62 -35.70 -45.01
C VAL A 7 -42.45 -35.26 -44.11
N LYS A 8 -41.33 -34.81 -44.69
CA LYS A 8 -40.18 -34.31 -43.90
C LYS A 8 -40.17 -32.78 -43.68
N ILE A 9 -41.05 -32.04 -44.35
CA ILE A 9 -41.15 -30.58 -44.17
C ILE A 9 -42.14 -30.20 -43.06
N ASN A 10 -43.15 -31.05 -42.78
CA ASN A 10 -44.14 -30.79 -41.73
C ASN A 10 -43.73 -31.23 -40.31
N ALA A 11 -42.72 -32.11 -40.18
CA ALA A 11 -42.14 -32.44 -38.88
C ALA A 11 -41.14 -31.36 -38.37
N LYS A 12 -40.56 -30.54 -39.28
CA LYS A 12 -39.68 -29.42 -38.91
C LYS A 12 -40.45 -28.16 -38.50
N LYS A 13 -41.61 -27.88 -39.11
CA LYS A 13 -42.43 -26.70 -38.77
C LYS A 13 -43.25 -26.79 -37.48
N GLN A 14 -43.46 -27.98 -36.92
CA GLN A 14 -44.06 -28.15 -35.58
C GLN A 14 -43.03 -28.20 -34.44
N ALA A 15 -41.74 -28.38 -34.73
CA ALA A 15 -40.65 -28.24 -33.76
C ALA A 15 -40.16 -26.78 -33.63
N GLU A 16 -40.33 -25.95 -34.67
CA GLU A 16 -39.85 -24.55 -34.70
C GLU A 16 -40.86 -23.50 -34.20
N LYS A 17 -42.04 -23.91 -33.69
CA LYS A 17 -43.06 -22.99 -33.13
C LYS A 17 -43.23 -23.08 -31.60
N ARG A 18 -42.32 -23.76 -30.90
CA ARG A 18 -42.28 -23.86 -29.42
C ARG A 18 -41.08 -23.17 -28.74
N LEU A 19 -40.29 -22.39 -29.48
CA LEU A 19 -39.12 -21.69 -28.95
C LEU A 19 -39.13 -20.21 -29.32
N SER A 20 -40.15 -19.48 -28.85
CA SER A 20 -40.12 -18.00 -28.78
C SER A 20 -41.29 -17.46 -27.96
N LYS A 21 -41.12 -17.50 -26.64
CA LYS A 21 -41.49 -16.37 -25.78
C LYS A 21 -40.27 -16.07 -24.93
N PRO A 22 -39.80 -14.82 -24.87
CA PRO A 22 -38.71 -14.47 -23.97
C PRO A 22 -39.25 -14.65 -22.55
N GLN A 23 -38.93 -15.77 -21.91
CA GLN A 23 -38.76 -15.74 -20.48
C GLN A 23 -37.57 -14.83 -20.26
N GLU A 24 -37.84 -13.60 -19.82
CA GLU A 24 -36.88 -12.82 -19.06
C GLU A 24 -36.38 -13.74 -17.95
N LYS A 25 -35.28 -14.43 -18.21
CA LYS A 25 -34.39 -14.89 -17.15
C LYS A 25 -33.87 -13.61 -16.54
N ARG A 26 -34.63 -13.05 -15.59
CA ARG A 26 -34.04 -12.31 -14.49
C ARG A 26 -32.89 -13.20 -14.02
N SER A 27 -31.66 -12.76 -14.27
CA SER A 27 -30.54 -13.30 -13.53
C SER A 27 -30.98 -13.31 -12.08
N SER A 28 -30.83 -14.43 -11.40
CA SER A 28 -30.91 -14.48 -9.95
C SER A 28 -29.71 -13.68 -9.44
N ALA A 29 -29.79 -12.36 -9.53
CA ALA A 29 -28.96 -11.46 -8.75
C ALA A 29 -29.19 -11.89 -7.31
N LEU A 30 -28.12 -12.32 -6.64
CA LEU A 30 -28.16 -12.53 -5.21
C LEU A 30 -28.39 -11.16 -4.59
N THR A 31 -29.65 -10.80 -4.40
CA THR A 31 -30.03 -9.61 -3.63
C THR A 31 -29.56 -9.78 -2.19
N VAL A 32 -29.48 -8.67 -1.45
CA VAL A 32 -29.21 -8.63 0.00
C VAL A 32 -29.99 -9.71 0.76
N ASP A 33 -31.20 -10.03 0.29
CA ASP A 33 -32.05 -11.12 0.81
C ASP A 33 -31.42 -12.51 0.67
N CYS A 34 -30.73 -12.88 -0.41
CA CYS A 34 -30.12 -14.21 -0.57
C CYS A 34 -28.93 -14.46 0.39
N LEU A 35 -28.16 -13.42 0.71
CA LEU A 35 -27.08 -13.51 1.70
C LEU A 35 -27.65 -13.54 3.13
N MET A 36 -28.75 -12.85 3.39
CA MET A 36 -29.49 -12.93 4.65
C MET A 36 -30.19 -14.31 4.80
N GLU A 37 -30.92 -14.79 3.80
CA GLU A 37 -31.80 -15.96 3.84
C GLU A 37 -31.08 -17.32 3.85
N SER A 38 -29.85 -17.40 3.32
CA SER A 38 -29.10 -18.66 3.26
C SER A 38 -28.49 -19.07 4.61
N GLU A 39 -28.24 -18.11 5.51
CA GLU A 39 -27.74 -18.38 6.88
C GLU A 39 -28.80 -18.11 7.98
N MET A 40 -29.90 -17.40 7.69
CA MET A 40 -30.99 -17.13 8.66
C MET A 40 -31.92 -18.32 8.95
N ARG A 41 -31.78 -19.46 8.26
CA ARG A 41 -32.73 -20.60 8.36
C ARG A 41 -32.53 -21.52 9.58
N ASN A 42 -31.54 -21.27 10.44
CA ASN A 42 -31.15 -22.20 11.53
C ASN A 42 -31.46 -21.73 12.96
N LYS A 43 -32.46 -20.87 13.18
CA LYS A 43 -33.00 -20.63 14.53
C LYS A 43 -34.54 -20.55 14.48
N PRO A 44 -35.29 -21.36 15.25
CA PRO A 44 -36.73 -21.25 15.30
C PRO A 44 -37.11 -19.96 16.02
N PHE A 45 -37.96 -19.16 15.39
CA PHE A 45 -38.70 -18.10 16.07
C PHE A 45 -39.69 -18.77 17.02
N ASN A 46 -39.62 -18.42 18.32
CA ASN A 46 -40.67 -18.76 19.27
C ASN A 46 -41.87 -17.83 18.99
N ASP A 47 -42.93 -18.39 18.42
CA ASP A 47 -44.25 -17.78 18.33
C ASP A 47 -44.92 -17.85 19.71
N ASP A 48 -44.80 -16.79 20.51
CA ASP A 48 -45.75 -16.54 21.60
C ASP A 48 -45.74 -15.04 21.92
N ASP A 49 -46.60 -14.30 21.21
CA ASP A 49 -47.31 -13.08 21.66
C ASP A 49 -47.99 -12.42 20.46
N SER A 50 -49.10 -13.02 20.03
CA SER A 50 -50.11 -12.33 19.24
C SER A 50 -51.20 -11.84 20.20
N GLU A 51 -51.18 -10.56 20.57
CA GLU A 51 -52.41 -9.77 20.74
C GLU A 51 -52.13 -8.25 20.77
N THR A 52 -52.52 -7.61 19.66
CA THR A 52 -53.20 -6.30 19.57
C THR A 52 -52.70 -5.11 20.39
N VAL A 53 -51.95 -4.20 19.74
CA VAL A 53 -52.21 -2.75 19.85
C VAL A 53 -52.01 -2.06 18.48
N LEU A 54 -53.12 -1.77 17.81
CA LEU A 54 -53.22 -0.82 16.70
C LEU A 54 -53.06 0.61 17.24
N ASN A 55 -51.85 1.16 17.19
CA ASN A 55 -51.49 2.61 17.09
C ASN A 55 -50.11 2.91 17.70
N VAL A 56 -49.08 2.28 17.17
CA VAL A 56 -47.77 2.92 17.13
C VAL A 56 -47.55 3.24 15.67
N ALA A 57 -47.41 4.52 15.31
CA ALA A 57 -46.84 4.87 14.02
C ALA A 57 -45.49 4.15 13.94
N VAL A 58 -45.45 3.01 13.25
CA VAL A 58 -44.21 2.33 12.92
C VAL A 58 -43.51 3.32 12.01
N LYS A 59 -42.66 4.18 12.59
CA LYS A 59 -41.69 4.97 11.86
C LYS A 59 -40.99 3.95 10.99
N ARG A 60 -41.28 3.96 9.68
CA ARG A 60 -40.53 3.16 8.71
C ARG A 60 -39.06 3.44 9.04
N PRO A 61 -38.23 2.42 9.31
CA PRO A 61 -36.84 2.66 9.68
C PRO A 61 -36.24 3.52 8.57
N SER A 62 -35.67 4.66 8.95
CA SER A 62 -34.96 5.54 8.03
C SER A 62 -34.00 4.68 7.21
N PHE A 63 -34.05 4.77 5.88
CA PHE A 63 -33.21 3.97 5.01
C PHE A 63 -31.75 4.22 5.38
N ASP A 64 -31.02 3.18 5.75
CA ASP A 64 -29.64 3.25 6.24
C ASP A 64 -28.69 3.38 5.05
N ILE A 65 -28.70 4.53 4.40
CA ILE A 65 -27.88 4.83 3.21
C ILE A 65 -26.40 4.63 3.51
N THR A 66 -25.98 4.90 4.75
CA THR A 66 -24.60 4.75 5.18
C THR A 66 -24.20 3.32 5.50
N GLY A 67 -25.15 2.40 5.66
CA GLY A 67 -24.89 1.01 6.06
C GLY A 67 -24.43 0.85 7.52
N SER A 68 -24.43 1.92 8.33
CA SER A 68 -23.92 1.87 9.71
C SER A 68 -24.83 1.05 10.63
N GLN A 69 -26.15 1.24 10.54
CA GLN A 69 -27.09 0.45 11.32
C GLN A 69 -27.10 -1.01 10.86
N THR A 70 -26.96 -1.23 9.57
CA THR A 70 -26.88 -2.55 8.92
C THR A 70 -25.64 -3.29 9.39
N TYR A 71 -24.49 -2.62 9.46
CA TYR A 71 -23.26 -3.17 10.04
C TYR A 71 -23.46 -3.62 11.49
N ILE A 72 -24.00 -2.75 12.36
CA ILE A 72 -24.22 -3.07 13.78
C ILE A 72 -25.17 -4.27 13.93
N ARG A 73 -26.23 -4.34 13.11
CA ARG A 73 -27.17 -5.48 13.11
C ARG A 73 -26.49 -6.76 12.66
N ALA A 74 -25.71 -6.71 11.59
CA ALA A 74 -24.98 -7.88 11.08
C ALA A 74 -23.95 -8.39 12.11
N CYS A 75 -23.22 -7.50 12.79
CA CYS A 75 -22.32 -7.89 13.89
C CYS A 75 -23.06 -8.62 15.02
N LYS A 76 -24.22 -8.11 15.44
CA LYS A 76 -25.05 -8.76 16.47
C LYS A 76 -25.49 -10.16 16.07
N MET A 77 -25.87 -10.36 14.80
CA MET A 77 -26.27 -11.66 14.28
C MET A 77 -25.11 -12.66 14.22
N GLN A 78 -23.93 -12.18 13.84
CA GLN A 78 -22.71 -12.99 13.75
C GLN A 78 -22.05 -13.21 15.12
N HIS A 79 -22.64 -12.69 16.20
CA HIS A 79 -22.07 -12.72 17.55
C HIS A 79 -20.66 -12.10 17.63
N VAL A 80 -20.40 -11.08 16.79
CA VAL A 80 -19.14 -10.33 16.73
C VAL A 80 -19.35 -8.95 17.35
N VAL A 81 -18.35 -8.48 18.11
CA VAL A 81 -18.37 -7.11 18.66
C VAL A 81 -18.15 -6.12 17.51
N PRO A 82 -19.10 -5.19 17.24
CA PRO A 82 -18.93 -4.22 16.17
C PRO A 82 -17.77 -3.28 16.48
N SER A 83 -16.93 -3.02 15.48
CA SER A 83 -15.89 -2.01 15.58
C SER A 83 -16.54 -0.63 15.67
N SER A 84 -16.34 0.04 16.80
CA SER A 84 -16.87 1.39 17.03
C SER A 84 -16.34 2.40 16.01
N LYS A 85 -15.08 2.22 15.56
CA LYS A 85 -14.49 3.07 14.52
C LYS A 85 -15.17 2.87 13.18
N LEU A 86 -15.42 1.62 12.76
CA LEU A 86 -16.11 1.32 11.51
C LEU A 86 -17.54 1.88 11.54
N ALA A 87 -18.29 1.61 12.61
CA ALA A 87 -19.66 2.12 12.75
C ALA A 87 -19.72 3.66 12.67
N LYS A 88 -18.74 4.35 13.29
CA LYS A 88 -18.61 5.82 13.23
C LYS A 88 -18.27 6.30 11.81
N GLN A 89 -17.26 5.72 11.16
CA GLN A 89 -16.87 6.10 9.80
C GLN A 89 -18.01 5.91 8.79
N LEU A 90 -18.79 4.83 8.95
CA LEU A 90 -20.01 4.63 8.17
C LEU A 90 -21.05 5.70 8.48
N ALA A 91 -21.37 5.93 9.75
CA ALA A 91 -22.40 6.90 10.15
C ALA A 91 -22.10 8.33 9.67
N GLU A 92 -20.82 8.70 9.62
CA GLU A 92 -20.33 9.98 9.11
C GLU A 92 -20.37 10.08 7.58
N GLY A 93 -20.61 8.98 6.87
CA GLY A 93 -20.68 8.94 5.40
C GLY A 93 -19.31 9.07 4.73
N ASN A 94 -18.24 8.62 5.40
CA ASN A 94 -16.89 8.72 4.87
C ASN A 94 -16.73 7.92 3.57
N THR A 95 -16.00 8.49 2.61
CA THR A 95 -15.66 7.80 1.34
C THR A 95 -14.50 6.82 1.52
N ILE A 96 -13.73 6.97 2.60
CA ILE A 96 -12.56 6.14 2.92
C ILE A 96 -12.83 5.43 4.25
N LEU A 97 -12.85 4.10 4.21
CA LEU A 97 -12.87 3.25 5.39
C LEU A 97 -11.47 2.72 5.66
N ASN A 98 -10.91 3.08 6.81
CA ASN A 98 -9.52 2.78 7.15
C ASN A 98 -9.42 2.00 8.47
N LEU A 99 -9.26 0.68 8.33
CA LEU A 99 -9.34 -0.29 9.42
C LEU A 99 -8.17 -1.29 9.42
N PRO A 100 -6.90 -0.85 9.46
CA PRO A 100 -5.77 -1.77 9.55
C PRO A 100 -5.67 -2.37 10.95
N TYR A 101 -5.42 -3.67 11.04
CA TYR A 101 -5.14 -4.37 12.30
C TYR A 101 -6.27 -4.29 13.35
N TYR A 102 -7.53 -4.32 12.93
CA TYR A 102 -8.70 -4.34 13.83
C TYR A 102 -9.18 -5.76 14.19
N GLY A 103 -8.59 -6.80 13.58
CA GLY A 103 -8.94 -8.18 13.85
C GLY A 103 -10.41 -8.50 13.53
N LEU A 104 -10.92 -7.99 12.39
CA LEU A 104 -12.31 -8.23 11.98
C LEU A 104 -12.64 -9.73 11.88
N ALA A 105 -11.65 -10.55 11.52
CA ALA A 105 -11.81 -11.97 11.24
C ALA A 105 -12.91 -12.25 10.20
N GLU A 106 -13.29 -13.51 10.03
CA GLU A 106 -14.33 -13.91 9.08
C GLU A 106 -15.69 -13.25 9.38
N GLY A 107 -16.16 -13.30 10.62
CA GLY A 107 -17.49 -12.80 10.99
C GLY A 107 -17.63 -11.27 10.91
N GLY A 108 -16.60 -10.53 11.32
CA GLY A 108 -16.58 -9.07 11.18
C GLY A 108 -16.47 -8.64 9.71
N THR A 109 -15.74 -9.41 8.89
CA THR A 109 -15.69 -9.19 7.44
C THR A 109 -17.04 -9.42 6.80
N MET A 110 -17.76 -10.49 7.15
CA MET A 110 -19.11 -10.72 6.64
C MET A 110 -20.04 -9.55 6.99
N ALA A 111 -20.03 -9.10 8.25
CA ALA A 111 -20.85 -7.98 8.68
C ALA A 111 -20.53 -6.68 7.92
N LEU A 112 -19.25 -6.43 7.66
CA LEU A 112 -18.79 -5.33 6.82
C LEU A 112 -19.28 -5.49 5.36
N SER A 113 -19.12 -6.67 4.77
CA SER A 113 -19.57 -6.96 3.40
C SER A 113 -21.07 -6.70 3.23
N ILE A 114 -21.90 -7.08 4.22
CA ILE A 114 -23.35 -6.82 4.20
C ILE A 114 -23.63 -5.31 4.22
N ALA A 115 -22.90 -4.55 5.04
CA ALA A 115 -23.06 -3.09 5.09
C ALA A 115 -22.65 -2.41 3.77
N MET A 116 -21.61 -2.92 3.12
CA MET A 116 -21.09 -2.40 1.84
C MET A 116 -21.97 -2.71 0.63
N LEU A 117 -22.93 -3.64 0.74
CA LEU A 117 -23.93 -3.84 -0.31
C LEU A 117 -24.94 -2.69 -0.40
N VAL A 118 -25.20 -2.02 0.72
CA VAL A 118 -26.13 -0.88 0.78
C VAL A 118 -25.38 0.43 0.62
N ASN A 119 -24.15 0.50 1.14
CA ASN A 119 -23.34 1.70 1.06
C ASN A 119 -22.82 1.94 -0.37
N THR A 120 -23.14 3.09 -0.93
CA THR A 120 -22.66 3.55 -2.25
C THR A 120 -21.70 4.74 -2.16
N SER A 121 -21.38 5.21 -0.94
CA SER A 121 -20.50 6.36 -0.71
C SER A 121 -19.03 5.98 -0.59
N VAL A 122 -18.73 4.77 -0.12
CA VAL A 122 -17.37 4.30 0.11
C VAL A 122 -16.71 3.95 -1.22
N THR A 123 -15.57 4.59 -1.49
CA THR A 123 -14.73 4.38 -2.66
C THR A 123 -13.42 3.69 -2.30
N CYS A 124 -12.91 3.90 -1.08
CA CYS A 124 -11.66 3.30 -0.61
C CYS A 124 -11.90 2.43 0.62
N LEU A 125 -11.49 1.16 0.54
CA LEU A 125 -11.67 0.18 1.59
C LEU A 125 -10.32 -0.43 1.99
N TYR A 126 -9.82 -0.05 3.17
CA TYR A 126 -8.53 -0.52 3.67
C TYR A 126 -8.68 -1.47 4.86
N LEU A 127 -8.35 -2.74 4.61
CA LEU A 127 -8.56 -3.88 5.52
C LEU A 127 -7.27 -4.65 5.81
N ARG A 128 -6.10 -4.00 5.74
CA ARG A 128 -4.81 -4.62 6.06
C ARG A 128 -4.81 -5.33 7.42
N GLY A 129 -4.27 -6.54 7.51
CA GLY A 129 -3.96 -7.15 8.80
C GLY A 129 -5.18 -7.52 9.66
N ASN A 130 -6.31 -7.91 9.07
CA ASN A 130 -7.56 -8.18 9.80
C ASN A 130 -7.87 -9.67 10.01
N ASN A 131 -6.95 -10.58 9.68
CA ASN A 131 -7.17 -12.03 9.74
C ASN A 131 -8.46 -12.46 9.01
N ILE A 132 -8.76 -11.84 7.86
CA ILE A 132 -9.95 -12.17 7.05
C ILE A 132 -9.96 -13.67 6.69
N GLY A 133 -8.80 -14.21 6.32
CA GLY A 133 -8.62 -15.60 5.96
C GLY A 133 -9.35 -16.03 4.69
N GLN A 134 -9.19 -17.31 4.35
CA GLN A 134 -9.72 -17.91 3.12
C GLN A 134 -11.26 -17.85 3.00
N LYS A 135 -11.99 -17.96 4.11
CA LYS A 135 -13.45 -17.88 4.05
C LYS A 135 -13.95 -16.45 3.99
N GLY A 136 -13.33 -15.55 4.76
CA GLY A 136 -13.72 -14.15 4.84
C GLY A 136 -13.69 -13.43 3.48
N ILE A 137 -12.69 -13.73 2.64
CA ILE A 137 -12.55 -13.12 1.31
C ILE A 137 -13.70 -13.48 0.36
N SER A 138 -14.37 -14.61 0.57
CA SER A 138 -15.55 -14.96 -0.24
C SER A 138 -16.70 -13.99 -0.02
N TYR A 139 -16.85 -13.42 1.18
CA TYR A 139 -17.87 -12.41 1.46
C TYR A 139 -17.53 -11.08 0.78
N ILE A 140 -16.25 -10.71 0.75
CA ILE A 140 -15.78 -9.53 0.00
C ILE A 140 -16.00 -9.73 -1.50
N GLN A 141 -15.63 -10.89 -2.05
CA GLN A 141 -15.86 -11.17 -3.47
C GLN A 141 -17.34 -11.07 -3.83
N LYS A 142 -18.25 -11.65 -3.05
CA LYS A 142 -19.69 -11.54 -3.28
C LYS A 142 -20.18 -10.10 -3.20
N MET A 143 -19.65 -9.32 -2.26
CA MET A 143 -19.96 -7.90 -2.12
C MET A 143 -19.49 -7.09 -3.34
N MET A 144 -18.27 -7.33 -3.82
CA MET A 144 -17.67 -6.61 -4.96
C MET A 144 -18.30 -6.95 -6.32
N VAL A 145 -19.11 -8.02 -6.41
CA VAL A 145 -19.91 -8.29 -7.61
C VAL A 145 -21.04 -7.26 -7.77
N GLU A 146 -21.64 -6.84 -6.65
CA GLU A 146 -22.78 -5.92 -6.65
C GLU A 146 -22.33 -4.47 -6.39
N ASN A 147 -21.29 -4.27 -5.58
CA ASN A 147 -20.76 -2.94 -5.27
C ASN A 147 -19.95 -2.38 -6.46
N ASN A 148 -20.36 -1.20 -6.92
CA ASN A 148 -19.71 -0.47 -8.01
C ASN A 148 -19.08 0.86 -7.56
N SER A 149 -19.08 1.15 -6.25
CA SER A 149 -18.54 2.38 -5.69
C SER A 149 -17.07 2.25 -5.31
N ILE A 150 -16.65 1.05 -4.86
CA ILE A 150 -15.28 0.80 -4.40
C ILE A 150 -14.32 0.72 -5.60
N THR A 151 -13.34 1.63 -5.63
CA THR A 151 -12.28 1.71 -6.64
C THR A 151 -10.92 1.31 -6.08
N ASP A 152 -10.70 1.48 -4.77
CA ASP A 152 -9.42 1.26 -4.09
C ASP A 152 -9.60 0.27 -2.94
N LEU A 153 -8.98 -0.91 -3.05
CA LEU A 153 -9.16 -2.03 -2.11
C LEU A 153 -7.82 -2.53 -1.58
N ASP A 154 -7.63 -2.48 -0.26
CA ASP A 154 -6.46 -3.07 0.42
C ASP A 154 -6.89 -4.26 1.27
N LEU A 155 -6.36 -5.42 0.88
CA LEU A 155 -6.53 -6.73 1.49
C LEU A 155 -5.19 -7.33 1.93
N SER A 156 -4.16 -6.49 2.11
CA SER A 156 -2.83 -6.95 2.49
C SER A 156 -2.80 -7.62 3.87
N GLU A 157 -1.86 -8.56 4.08
CA GLU A 157 -1.65 -9.23 5.37
C GLU A 157 -2.90 -9.90 5.96
N ASN A 158 -3.68 -10.63 5.14
CA ASN A 158 -4.94 -11.24 5.55
C ASN A 158 -4.96 -12.78 5.44
N GLU A 159 -3.80 -13.40 5.27
CA GLU A 159 -3.63 -14.87 5.22
C GLU A 159 -4.54 -15.52 4.16
N LEU A 160 -4.68 -14.89 2.99
CA LEU A 160 -5.63 -15.30 1.97
C LEU A 160 -5.25 -16.60 1.25
N LYS A 161 -3.96 -16.89 1.07
CA LYS A 161 -3.43 -18.16 0.53
C LYS A 161 -4.04 -18.52 -0.84
N GLU A 162 -3.88 -19.77 -1.28
CA GLU A 162 -4.31 -20.24 -2.61
C GLU A 162 -5.82 -20.00 -2.88
N PHE A 163 -6.68 -20.28 -1.90
CA PHE A 163 -8.13 -20.09 -2.07
C PHE A 163 -8.48 -18.61 -2.28
N GLY A 164 -7.80 -17.72 -1.55
CA GLY A 164 -7.99 -16.29 -1.70
C GLY A 164 -7.51 -15.78 -3.05
N ALA A 165 -6.42 -16.31 -3.61
CA ALA A 165 -5.96 -15.94 -4.95
C ALA A 165 -7.01 -16.24 -6.03
N LYS A 166 -7.61 -17.44 -6.00
CA LYS A 166 -8.70 -17.82 -6.93
C LYS A 166 -9.94 -16.94 -6.75
N THR A 167 -10.25 -16.60 -5.51
CA THR A 167 -11.40 -15.76 -5.16
C THR A 167 -11.18 -14.31 -5.64
N ILE A 168 -9.98 -13.76 -5.46
CA ILE A 168 -9.59 -12.44 -5.95
C ILE A 168 -9.60 -12.40 -7.48
N ALA A 169 -9.07 -13.42 -8.15
CA ALA A 169 -9.14 -13.51 -9.62
C ALA A 169 -10.59 -13.49 -10.12
N THR A 170 -11.46 -14.28 -9.48
CA THR A 170 -12.90 -14.26 -9.80
C THR A 170 -13.54 -12.89 -9.54
N MET A 171 -13.12 -12.21 -8.47
CA MET A 171 -13.55 -10.85 -8.16
C MET A 171 -13.11 -9.85 -9.24
N LEU A 172 -11.85 -9.91 -9.70
CA LEU A 172 -11.32 -9.06 -10.78
C LEU A 172 -11.98 -9.38 -12.14
N ASP A 173 -12.31 -10.65 -12.38
CA ASP A 173 -13.00 -11.08 -13.61
C ASP A 173 -14.45 -10.61 -13.66
N THR A 174 -15.08 -10.32 -12.52
CA THR A 174 -16.49 -9.90 -12.43
C THR A 174 -16.64 -8.39 -12.23
N ASN A 175 -15.83 -7.79 -11.36
CA ASN A 175 -15.84 -6.37 -11.11
C ASN A 175 -15.18 -5.60 -12.28
N ARG A 176 -15.65 -4.38 -12.52
CA ARG A 176 -15.18 -3.52 -13.63
C ARG A 176 -14.79 -2.11 -13.18
N PHE A 177 -14.77 -1.87 -11.86
CA PHE A 177 -14.62 -0.55 -11.25
C PHE A 177 -13.35 -0.45 -10.40
N ILE A 178 -12.81 -1.56 -9.89
CA ILE A 178 -11.55 -1.57 -9.12
C ILE A 178 -10.40 -1.03 -9.99
N GLN A 179 -9.77 0.02 -9.50
CA GLN A 179 -8.60 0.66 -10.13
C GLN A 179 -7.31 0.35 -9.37
N LYS A 180 -7.40 0.16 -8.05
CA LYS A 180 -6.25 -0.15 -7.19
C LYS A 180 -6.54 -1.32 -6.28
N ILE A 181 -5.65 -2.29 -6.29
CA ILE A 181 -5.71 -3.43 -5.38
C ILE A 181 -4.37 -3.68 -4.70
N ASP A 182 -4.40 -3.77 -3.38
CA ASP A 182 -3.28 -4.24 -2.57
C ASP A 182 -3.63 -5.61 -1.98
N ILE A 183 -2.87 -6.63 -2.39
CA ILE A 183 -3.01 -8.02 -1.94
C ILE A 183 -1.65 -8.56 -1.49
N SER A 184 -0.77 -7.67 -1.02
CA SER A 184 0.54 -8.03 -0.47
C SER A 184 0.45 -8.84 0.82
N GLY A 185 1.48 -9.63 1.16
CA GLY A 185 1.54 -10.30 2.46
C GLY A 185 0.50 -11.41 2.66
N ASN A 186 0.07 -12.09 1.59
CA ASN A 186 -1.04 -13.05 1.63
C ASN A 186 -0.63 -14.51 1.39
N GLU A 187 0.67 -14.79 1.42
CA GLU A 187 1.26 -16.12 1.22
C GLU A 187 0.87 -16.75 -0.13
N PHE A 188 0.71 -15.95 -1.19
CA PHE A 188 0.51 -16.49 -2.54
C PHE A 188 1.77 -17.14 -3.08
N THR A 189 1.59 -18.24 -3.79
CA THR A 189 2.66 -19.11 -4.31
C THR A 189 2.66 -19.12 -5.83
N ASP A 190 3.63 -19.82 -6.44
CA ASP A 190 3.76 -19.89 -7.90
C ASP A 190 2.52 -20.46 -8.63
N SER A 191 1.76 -21.36 -7.99
CA SER A 191 0.52 -21.89 -8.57
C SER A 191 -0.57 -20.82 -8.72
N ASP A 192 -0.52 -19.79 -7.88
CA ASP A 192 -1.50 -18.70 -7.83
C ASP A 192 -1.21 -17.63 -8.88
N ALA A 193 0.07 -17.47 -9.26
CA ALA A 193 0.54 -16.45 -10.18
C ALA A 193 -0.22 -16.48 -11.51
N ARG A 194 -0.49 -17.67 -12.05
CA ARG A 194 -1.20 -17.84 -13.33
C ARG A 194 -2.62 -17.29 -13.27
N VAL A 195 -3.33 -17.59 -12.18
CA VAL A 195 -4.74 -17.22 -12.02
C VAL A 195 -4.86 -15.72 -11.79
N LEU A 196 -4.00 -15.16 -10.93
CA LEU A 196 -3.95 -13.72 -10.68
C LEU A 196 -3.53 -12.92 -11.93
N SER A 197 -2.45 -13.32 -12.59
CA SER A 197 -1.90 -12.58 -13.74
C SER A 197 -2.88 -12.53 -14.90
N ARG A 198 -3.58 -13.63 -15.19
CA ARG A 198 -4.60 -13.66 -16.25
C ARG A 198 -5.72 -12.66 -15.98
N SER A 199 -6.23 -12.60 -14.76
CA SER A 199 -7.31 -11.67 -14.40
C SER A 199 -6.83 -10.22 -14.38
N ILE A 200 -5.60 -9.96 -13.93
CA ILE A 200 -4.99 -8.62 -13.95
C ILE A 200 -4.79 -8.13 -15.39
N GLU A 201 -4.30 -8.99 -16.29
CA GLU A 201 -4.03 -8.68 -17.70
C GLU A 201 -5.29 -8.21 -18.44
N VAL A 202 -6.42 -8.89 -18.21
CA VAL A 202 -7.68 -8.60 -18.92
C VAL A 202 -8.54 -7.53 -18.27
N HIS A 203 -8.19 -7.07 -17.06
CA HIS A 203 -9.01 -6.11 -16.32
C HIS A 203 -8.99 -4.73 -17.02
N PRO A 204 -10.16 -4.12 -17.31
CA PRO A 204 -10.24 -2.96 -18.20
C PRO A 204 -9.67 -1.66 -17.62
N VAL A 205 -9.78 -1.46 -16.30
CA VAL A 205 -9.47 -0.19 -15.63
C VAL A 205 -8.46 -0.31 -14.48
N LEU A 206 -7.82 -1.48 -14.31
CA LEU A 206 -6.90 -1.69 -13.20
C LEU A 206 -5.58 -0.98 -13.50
N GLU A 207 -5.13 -0.12 -12.59
CA GLU A 207 -3.94 0.71 -12.78
C GLU A 207 -2.86 0.45 -11.73
N PHE A 208 -3.23 -0.02 -10.54
CA PHE A 208 -2.33 -0.25 -9.41
C PHE A 208 -2.52 -1.65 -8.86
N VAL A 209 -1.43 -2.42 -8.81
CA VAL A 209 -1.39 -3.74 -8.19
C VAL A 209 -0.20 -3.83 -7.26
N ASN A 210 -0.45 -4.21 -6.01
CA ASN A 210 0.61 -4.58 -5.06
C ASN A 210 0.51 -6.08 -4.73
N LEU A 211 1.53 -6.82 -5.16
CA LEU A 211 1.74 -8.26 -4.95
C LEU A 211 2.98 -8.53 -4.08
N SER A 212 3.52 -7.52 -3.40
CA SER A 212 4.71 -7.67 -2.56
C SER A 212 4.51 -8.61 -1.39
N HIS A 213 5.60 -9.02 -0.74
CA HIS A 213 5.56 -9.86 0.47
C HIS A 213 4.79 -11.18 0.28
N ASN A 214 4.87 -11.77 -0.91
CA ASN A 214 4.32 -13.10 -1.19
C ASN A 214 5.46 -14.11 -1.40
N LEU A 215 5.13 -15.30 -1.89
CA LEU A 215 6.04 -16.43 -2.05
C LEU A 215 6.20 -16.79 -3.54
N PHE A 216 6.11 -15.80 -4.44
CA PHE A 216 6.40 -16.02 -5.86
C PHE A 216 7.90 -16.25 -6.06
N SER A 217 8.26 -17.28 -6.79
CA SER A 217 9.64 -17.66 -7.11
C SER A 217 9.93 -17.59 -8.60
N ASP A 218 11.16 -17.93 -8.99
CA ASP A 218 11.59 -18.05 -10.39
C ASP A 218 10.63 -18.91 -11.24
N SER A 219 9.93 -19.87 -10.63
CA SER A 219 8.98 -20.76 -11.31
C SER A 219 7.77 -20.02 -11.91
N SER A 220 7.35 -18.89 -11.32
CA SER A 220 6.25 -18.08 -11.85
C SER A 220 6.71 -16.96 -12.79
N SER A 221 8.02 -16.79 -12.98
CA SER A 221 8.57 -15.69 -13.81
C SER A 221 8.07 -15.65 -15.25
N PRO A 222 7.89 -16.78 -15.97
CA PRO A 222 7.32 -16.74 -17.32
C PRO A 222 5.89 -16.18 -17.35
N VAL A 223 5.15 -16.34 -16.25
CA VAL A 223 3.80 -15.76 -16.11
C VAL A 223 3.90 -14.25 -15.88
N PHE A 224 4.84 -13.80 -15.05
CA PHE A 224 5.07 -12.38 -14.82
C PHE A 224 5.67 -11.66 -16.03
N GLU A 225 6.47 -12.33 -16.85
CA GLU A 225 6.91 -11.83 -18.15
C GLU A 225 5.71 -11.52 -19.05
N GLN A 226 4.81 -12.49 -19.25
CA GLN A 226 3.57 -12.30 -20.04
C GLN A 226 2.66 -11.22 -19.46
N LEU A 227 2.57 -11.15 -18.12
CA LEU A 227 1.84 -10.08 -17.45
C LEU A 227 2.43 -8.72 -17.80
N LEU A 228 3.76 -8.57 -17.69
CA LEU A 228 4.44 -7.31 -17.99
C LEU A 228 4.32 -6.95 -19.47
N GLU A 229 4.42 -7.90 -20.40
CA GLU A 229 4.25 -7.61 -21.83
C GLU A 229 2.87 -6.99 -22.15
N ASN A 230 1.81 -7.50 -21.52
CA ASN A 230 0.43 -7.19 -21.92
C ASN A 230 -0.33 -6.25 -20.98
N CYS A 231 0.13 -6.06 -19.74
CA CYS A 231 -0.61 -5.29 -18.76
C CYS A 231 -0.58 -3.79 -19.03
N LYS A 232 -1.69 -3.14 -18.67
CA LYS A 232 -1.87 -1.68 -18.76
C LYS A 232 -1.72 -0.99 -17.40
N LEU A 233 -1.07 -1.66 -16.46
CA LEU A 233 -0.83 -1.13 -15.12
C LEU A 233 0.06 0.12 -15.20
N LYS A 234 -0.19 1.10 -14.33
CA LYS A 234 0.70 2.24 -14.10
C LYS A 234 1.65 1.95 -12.94
N TYR A 235 1.22 1.16 -11.98
CA TYR A 235 1.99 0.78 -10.81
C TYR A 235 1.91 -0.72 -10.58
N LEU A 236 3.09 -1.35 -10.43
CA LEU A 236 3.23 -2.74 -10.03
C LEU A 236 4.30 -2.85 -8.94
N ASP A 237 3.95 -3.52 -7.85
CA ASP A 237 4.90 -3.87 -6.80
C ASP A 237 4.94 -5.40 -6.63
N ILE A 238 6.10 -5.98 -6.88
CA ILE A 238 6.41 -7.40 -6.65
C ILE A 238 7.59 -7.57 -5.69
N SER A 239 7.87 -6.54 -4.88
CA SER A 239 8.97 -6.56 -3.92
C SER A 239 8.80 -7.63 -2.85
N TRP A 240 9.90 -8.04 -2.22
CA TRP A 240 9.90 -9.08 -1.18
C TRP A 240 9.21 -10.37 -1.65
N ASN A 241 9.61 -10.86 -2.82
CA ASN A 241 9.31 -12.19 -3.32
C ASN A 241 10.63 -12.96 -3.51
N GLN A 242 10.61 -14.05 -4.25
CA GLN A 242 11.74 -14.98 -4.41
C GLN A 242 12.13 -15.14 -5.89
N PHE A 243 12.00 -14.11 -6.72
CA PHE A 243 12.25 -14.19 -8.16
C PHE A 243 13.71 -14.39 -8.58
N ARG A 244 14.70 -14.20 -7.68
CA ARG A 244 16.15 -14.44 -7.89
C ARG A 244 16.65 -14.08 -9.31
N THR A 245 17.73 -14.70 -9.76
CA THR A 245 18.42 -14.38 -11.00
C THR A 245 17.59 -14.77 -12.23
N HIS A 246 17.01 -15.98 -12.27
CA HIS A 246 16.27 -16.41 -13.44
C HIS A 246 14.97 -15.63 -13.60
N GLY A 247 14.29 -15.31 -12.49
CA GLY A 247 13.11 -14.47 -12.57
C GLY A 247 13.41 -13.03 -12.93
N ALA A 248 14.54 -12.46 -12.49
CA ALA A 248 14.98 -11.14 -12.94
C ALA A 248 15.13 -11.05 -14.46
N MET A 249 15.66 -12.09 -15.11
CA MET A 249 15.81 -12.14 -16.57
C MET A 249 14.45 -12.10 -17.30
N HIS A 250 13.48 -12.90 -16.85
CA HIS A 250 12.14 -12.94 -17.44
C HIS A 250 11.37 -11.64 -17.16
N ILE A 251 11.44 -11.13 -15.93
CA ILE A 251 10.83 -9.85 -15.55
C ILE A 251 11.42 -8.70 -16.38
N SER A 252 12.74 -8.67 -16.56
CA SER A 252 13.42 -7.66 -17.39
C SER A 252 13.05 -7.80 -18.87
N SER A 253 12.88 -9.03 -19.36
CA SER A 253 12.40 -9.32 -20.72
C SER A 253 11.01 -8.74 -20.94
N GLY A 254 10.03 -9.07 -20.08
CA GLY A 254 8.68 -8.52 -20.21
C GLY A 254 8.62 -7.00 -20.01
N LEU A 255 9.49 -6.44 -19.16
CA LEU A 255 9.60 -4.99 -18.99
C LEU A 255 10.08 -4.28 -20.26
N LYS A 256 10.92 -4.90 -21.11
CA LYS A 256 11.37 -4.29 -22.38
C LYS A 256 10.21 -3.94 -23.29
N GLU A 257 9.23 -4.84 -23.36
CA GLU A 257 8.06 -4.72 -24.23
C GLU A 257 6.93 -3.88 -23.60
N ASN A 258 6.95 -3.65 -22.29
CA ASN A 258 5.90 -2.92 -21.61
C ASN A 258 5.88 -1.41 -21.96
N ALA A 259 4.73 -0.92 -22.43
CA ALA A 259 4.53 0.47 -22.82
C ALA A 259 3.67 1.32 -21.86
N TYR A 260 3.28 0.79 -20.70
CA TYR A 260 2.28 1.43 -19.82
C TYR A 260 2.79 1.72 -18.41
N LEU A 261 3.62 0.83 -17.88
CA LEU A 261 4.10 0.84 -16.50
C LEU A 261 4.95 2.08 -16.23
N LYS A 262 4.60 2.79 -15.17
CA LYS A 262 5.28 4.02 -14.73
C LYS A 262 6.14 3.77 -13.52
N THR A 263 5.62 3.03 -12.55
CA THR A 263 6.33 2.71 -11.32
C THR A 263 6.42 1.21 -11.17
N PHE A 264 7.64 0.71 -11.03
CA PHE A 264 7.89 -0.70 -10.82
C PHE A 264 8.79 -0.91 -9.61
N ASN A 265 8.26 -1.59 -8.60
CA ASN A 265 9.02 -2.00 -7.43
C ASN A 265 9.31 -3.50 -7.48
N VAL A 266 10.60 -3.82 -7.57
CA VAL A 266 11.14 -5.19 -7.63
C VAL A 266 12.14 -5.45 -6.51
N SER A 267 12.21 -4.55 -5.53
CA SER A 267 13.16 -4.62 -4.41
C SER A 267 13.04 -5.93 -3.62
N TRP A 268 14.10 -6.31 -2.91
CA TRP A 268 14.11 -7.49 -2.02
C TRP A 268 13.84 -8.84 -2.70
N ASN A 269 14.20 -9.02 -3.97
CA ASN A 269 14.04 -10.30 -4.69
C ASN A 269 15.33 -11.11 -4.87
N GLY A 270 16.48 -10.54 -4.50
CA GLY A 270 17.77 -11.24 -4.57
C GLY A 270 18.22 -11.56 -6.00
N PHE A 271 18.06 -10.62 -6.93
CA PHE A 271 18.68 -10.65 -8.25
C PHE A 271 20.13 -10.19 -8.11
N ASP A 272 21.09 -11.09 -8.03
CA ASP A 272 22.51 -10.77 -8.20
C ASP A 272 22.91 -9.84 -9.39
N ASP A 273 24.20 -9.78 -9.71
CA ASP A 273 24.72 -8.94 -10.79
C ASP A 273 24.14 -9.24 -12.17
N ASP A 274 23.84 -10.51 -12.45
CA ASP A 274 23.20 -10.94 -13.71
C ASP A 274 21.78 -10.36 -13.82
N GLY A 275 21.03 -10.37 -12.72
CA GLY A 275 19.73 -9.70 -12.66
C GLY A 275 19.84 -8.18 -12.83
N GLY A 276 20.81 -7.54 -12.17
CA GLY A 276 21.09 -6.11 -12.35
C GLY A 276 21.45 -5.75 -13.80
N ALA A 277 22.23 -6.60 -14.47
CA ALA A 277 22.55 -6.46 -15.88
C ALA A 277 21.32 -6.60 -16.79
N ALA A 278 20.44 -7.57 -16.51
CA ALA A 278 19.20 -7.76 -17.24
C ALA A 278 18.28 -6.52 -17.17
N PHE A 279 18.16 -5.89 -15.98
CA PHE A 279 17.43 -4.63 -15.84
C PHE A 279 18.12 -3.47 -16.55
N GLY A 280 19.47 -3.42 -16.55
CA GLY A 280 20.23 -2.47 -17.36
C GLY A 280 19.87 -2.56 -18.85
N ASP A 281 19.86 -3.77 -19.40
CA ASP A 281 19.46 -4.03 -20.78
C ASP A 281 17.98 -3.71 -21.03
N ALA A 282 17.12 -3.89 -20.03
CA ALA A 282 15.71 -3.53 -20.11
C ALA A 282 15.50 -2.02 -20.22
N LEU A 283 16.24 -1.25 -19.42
CA LEU A 283 16.19 0.22 -19.45
C LEU A 283 16.64 0.79 -20.79
N VAL A 284 17.52 0.13 -21.55
CA VAL A 284 17.90 0.62 -22.88
C VAL A 284 16.70 0.68 -23.83
N ASN A 285 15.80 -0.30 -23.74
CA ASN A 285 14.66 -0.43 -24.66
C ASN A 285 13.36 0.13 -24.08
N ASN A 286 13.21 0.16 -22.76
CA ASN A 286 12.00 0.64 -22.12
C ASN A 286 11.93 2.18 -22.10
N GLY A 287 11.06 2.73 -22.94
CA GLY A 287 10.81 4.18 -23.05
C GLY A 287 9.60 4.69 -22.26
N PHE A 288 9.11 3.97 -21.24
CA PHE A 288 7.86 4.33 -20.56
C PHE A 288 7.94 4.39 -19.04
N LEU A 289 8.84 3.61 -18.43
CA LEU A 289 9.05 3.54 -17.00
C LEU A 289 9.66 4.84 -16.48
N THR A 290 9.07 5.37 -15.40
CA THR A 290 9.51 6.62 -14.76
C THR A 290 10.18 6.37 -13.42
N GLU A 291 9.81 5.29 -12.72
CA GLU A 291 10.37 4.92 -11.43
C GLU A 291 10.66 3.42 -11.37
N LEU A 292 11.92 3.08 -11.08
CA LEU A 292 12.38 1.72 -10.84
C LEU A 292 12.98 1.61 -9.44
N ASP A 293 12.45 0.71 -8.64
CA ASP A 293 13.04 0.33 -7.35
C ASP A 293 13.61 -1.09 -7.41
N ILE A 294 14.93 -1.18 -7.43
CA ILE A 294 15.72 -2.43 -7.42
C ILE A 294 16.60 -2.49 -6.15
N SER A 295 16.11 -1.90 -5.07
CA SER A 295 16.79 -1.87 -3.77
C SER A 295 16.90 -3.27 -3.15
N SER A 296 17.97 -3.53 -2.40
CA SER A 296 18.17 -4.77 -1.64
C SER A 296 18.04 -6.05 -2.47
N CYS A 297 18.47 -6.00 -3.74
CA CYS A 297 18.47 -7.14 -4.65
C CYS A 297 19.79 -7.93 -4.64
N ARG A 298 20.79 -7.53 -3.83
CA ARG A 298 22.14 -8.13 -3.79
C ARG A 298 22.98 -7.84 -5.02
N ILE A 299 22.74 -6.69 -5.65
CA ILE A 299 23.55 -6.19 -6.75
C ILE A 299 24.88 -5.66 -6.20
N THR A 300 25.98 -5.95 -6.90
CA THR A 300 27.34 -5.47 -6.58
C THR A 300 27.82 -4.45 -7.61
N ALA A 301 29.13 -4.22 -7.71
CA ALA A 301 29.73 -3.28 -8.66
C ALA A 301 29.40 -3.63 -10.13
N GLU A 302 29.39 -4.91 -10.47
CA GLU A 302 29.24 -5.37 -11.86
C GLU A 302 27.83 -5.09 -12.37
N GLY A 303 26.80 -5.58 -11.68
CA GLY A 303 25.40 -5.37 -12.04
C GLY A 303 25.01 -3.90 -11.96
N PHE A 304 25.52 -3.16 -10.97
CA PHE A 304 25.28 -1.71 -10.86
C PHE A 304 25.90 -0.94 -12.03
N GLY A 305 27.13 -1.30 -12.45
CA GLY A 305 27.76 -0.70 -13.63
C GLY A 305 26.94 -0.91 -14.90
N LYS A 306 26.41 -2.12 -15.11
CA LYS A 306 25.53 -2.43 -16.26
C LYS A 306 24.22 -1.65 -16.19
N LEU A 307 23.63 -1.53 -15.00
CA LEU A 307 22.42 -0.75 -14.80
C LEU A 307 22.64 0.75 -15.10
N MET A 308 23.79 1.31 -14.70
CA MET A 308 24.17 2.69 -15.04
C MET A 308 24.43 2.89 -16.53
N CYS A 309 25.02 1.90 -17.21
CA CYS A 309 25.16 1.92 -18.68
C CYS A 309 23.79 1.92 -19.38
N GLY A 310 22.84 1.12 -18.89
CA GLY A 310 21.46 1.12 -19.38
C GLY A 310 20.76 2.46 -19.16
N LEU A 311 20.93 3.03 -17.96
CA LEU A 311 20.38 4.32 -17.59
C LEU A 311 20.89 5.46 -18.49
N LYS A 312 22.16 5.43 -18.90
CA LYS A 312 22.76 6.45 -19.78
C LYS A 312 22.01 6.59 -21.12
N SER A 313 21.48 5.49 -21.64
CA SER A 313 20.71 5.47 -22.89
C SER A 313 19.22 5.71 -22.68
N ASN A 314 18.74 5.76 -21.43
CA ASN A 314 17.32 5.88 -21.12
C ASN A 314 16.90 7.36 -20.99
N GLU A 315 15.88 7.75 -21.75
CA GLU A 315 15.41 9.15 -21.82
C GLU A 315 14.16 9.43 -20.96
N ARG A 316 13.76 8.49 -20.11
CA ARG A 316 12.42 8.50 -19.49
C ARG A 316 12.41 8.24 -17.99
N LEU A 317 13.35 7.46 -17.49
CA LEU A 317 13.45 7.14 -16.08
C LEU A 317 13.79 8.41 -15.29
N GLU A 318 12.93 8.73 -14.32
CA GLU A 318 13.07 9.90 -13.45
C GLU A 318 13.61 9.53 -12.07
N ILE A 319 13.31 8.32 -11.61
CA ILE A 319 13.67 7.83 -10.27
C ILE A 319 14.27 6.43 -10.39
N LEU A 320 15.50 6.28 -9.93
CA LEU A 320 16.15 5.00 -9.76
C LEU A 320 16.49 4.79 -8.28
N LYS A 321 16.02 3.69 -7.69
CA LYS A 321 16.37 3.33 -6.32
C LYS A 321 17.18 2.04 -6.33
N VAL A 322 18.40 2.11 -5.77
CA VAL A 322 19.35 1.00 -5.69
C VAL A 322 19.85 0.80 -4.26
N GLY A 323 19.14 1.35 -3.28
CA GLY A 323 19.52 1.34 -1.87
C GLY A 323 19.62 -0.08 -1.30
N GLY A 324 20.41 -0.25 -0.24
CA GLY A 324 20.56 -1.55 0.45
C GLY A 324 21.19 -2.69 -0.37
N ASN A 325 21.72 -2.40 -1.56
CA ASN A 325 22.56 -3.33 -2.33
C ASN A 325 24.00 -3.36 -1.78
N TYR A 326 24.84 -4.29 -2.26
CA TYR A 326 26.23 -4.39 -1.83
C TYR A 326 27.16 -3.69 -2.83
N ILE A 327 26.89 -2.40 -3.07
CA ILE A 327 27.64 -1.60 -4.03
C ILE A 327 28.86 -0.96 -3.32
N PRO A 328 30.10 -1.29 -3.73
CA PRO A 328 31.29 -0.72 -3.12
C PRO A 328 31.47 0.75 -3.51
N LYS A 329 32.23 1.49 -2.69
CA LYS A 329 32.44 2.95 -2.86
C LYS A 329 33.04 3.30 -4.20
N GLU A 330 33.96 2.48 -4.68
CA GLU A 330 34.66 2.64 -5.96
C GLU A 330 33.67 2.55 -7.13
N ALA A 331 32.65 1.69 -7.03
CA ALA A 331 31.60 1.59 -8.03
C ALA A 331 30.66 2.81 -8.00
N ILE A 332 30.36 3.35 -6.82
CA ILE A 332 29.61 4.62 -6.69
C ILE A 332 30.41 5.76 -7.29
N GLU A 333 31.72 5.87 -7.00
CA GLU A 333 32.60 6.87 -7.60
C GLU A 333 32.60 6.79 -9.13
N THR A 334 32.66 5.58 -9.68
CA THR A 334 32.61 5.34 -11.13
C THR A 334 31.25 5.71 -11.72
N ALA A 335 30.16 5.43 -11.00
CA ALA A 335 28.82 5.81 -11.43
C ALA A 335 28.62 7.34 -11.43
N LEU A 336 29.17 8.05 -10.43
CA LEU A 336 29.18 9.51 -10.41
C LEU A 336 29.96 10.09 -11.59
N ASP A 337 31.12 9.52 -11.93
CA ASP A 337 31.88 9.93 -13.12
C ASP A 337 31.08 9.68 -14.41
N SER A 338 30.38 8.55 -14.49
CA SER A 338 29.51 8.23 -15.62
C SER A 338 28.38 9.25 -15.78
N LEU A 339 27.77 9.70 -14.69
CA LEU A 339 26.68 10.70 -14.69
C LEU A 339 27.12 12.05 -15.29
N VAL A 340 28.38 12.45 -15.14
CA VAL A 340 28.92 13.67 -15.78
C VAL A 340 28.92 13.54 -17.31
N THR A 341 28.94 12.31 -17.84
CA THR A 341 28.90 12.03 -19.29
C THR A 341 27.49 11.90 -19.86
N PHE A 342 26.45 12.09 -19.05
CA PHE A 342 25.07 12.00 -19.50
C PHE A 342 24.69 13.26 -20.27
N ASP A 343 23.86 13.11 -21.30
CA ASP A 343 23.33 14.24 -22.04
C ASP A 343 22.19 14.90 -21.26
N PRO A 344 22.32 16.16 -20.80
CA PRO A 344 21.28 16.85 -20.04
C PRO A 344 20.00 17.11 -20.84
N SER A 345 20.05 17.06 -22.17
CA SER A 345 18.91 17.35 -23.04
C SER A 345 17.95 16.16 -23.14
N THR A 346 18.48 14.94 -23.17
CA THR A 346 17.72 13.69 -23.31
C THR A 346 17.39 13.05 -21.97
N THR A 347 18.31 13.10 -21.02
CA THR A 347 18.16 12.45 -19.72
C THR A 347 17.04 13.10 -18.88
N LYS A 348 16.20 12.28 -18.25
CA LYS A 348 15.13 12.74 -17.33
C LYS A 348 15.34 12.35 -15.86
N ILE A 349 16.46 11.70 -15.53
CA ILE A 349 16.78 11.29 -14.17
C ILE A 349 16.79 12.50 -13.21
N ARG A 350 15.98 12.40 -12.16
CA ARG A 350 15.84 13.43 -11.12
C ARG A 350 16.26 12.91 -9.77
N THR A 351 16.10 11.61 -9.51
CA THR A 351 16.46 11.02 -8.23
C THR A 351 17.22 9.73 -8.43
N ILE A 352 18.39 9.62 -7.81
CA ILE A 352 19.07 8.34 -7.58
C ILE A 352 19.11 8.11 -6.07
N ASP A 353 18.44 7.06 -5.61
CA ASP A 353 18.40 6.69 -4.19
C ASP A 353 19.49 5.67 -3.87
N LEU A 354 20.47 6.12 -3.09
CA LEU A 354 21.61 5.34 -2.60
C LEU A 354 21.45 4.98 -1.12
N THR A 355 20.23 5.06 -0.56
CA THR A 355 19.97 4.83 0.88
C THR A 355 20.56 3.49 1.34
N GLY A 356 21.26 3.48 2.46
CA GLY A 356 21.87 2.27 3.02
C GLY A 356 23.17 1.81 2.33
N LEU A 357 23.67 2.54 1.33
CA LEU A 357 25.00 2.30 0.75
C LEU A 357 26.07 3.14 1.45
N HIS A 358 27.32 2.67 1.42
CA HIS A 358 28.44 3.44 1.93
C HIS A 358 28.97 4.38 0.85
N LEU A 359 28.97 5.68 1.15
CA LEU A 359 29.44 6.69 0.20
C LEU A 359 30.97 6.87 0.24
N PRO A 360 31.59 7.23 -0.90
CA PRO A 360 33.00 7.59 -0.95
C PRO A 360 33.27 8.93 -0.26
N ARG A 361 34.51 9.16 0.19
CA ARG A 361 34.92 10.46 0.78
C ARG A 361 34.94 11.59 -0.24
N SER A 362 35.14 11.25 -1.50
CA SER A 362 35.11 12.19 -2.64
C SER A 362 33.69 12.55 -3.06
N PHE A 363 32.65 12.01 -2.40
CA PHE A 363 31.26 12.14 -2.82
C PHE A 363 30.82 13.59 -3.03
N ASP A 364 31.09 14.47 -2.07
CA ASP A 364 30.67 15.88 -2.16
C ASP A 364 31.35 16.60 -3.33
N GLN A 365 32.63 16.32 -3.57
CA GLN A 365 33.38 16.88 -4.68
C GLN A 365 32.81 16.41 -6.03
N LYS A 366 32.64 15.09 -6.20
CA LYS A 366 32.06 14.53 -7.44
C LYS A 366 30.61 14.95 -7.65
N MET A 367 29.83 15.07 -6.57
CA MET A 367 28.46 15.55 -6.65
C MET A 367 28.40 17.01 -7.11
N HIS A 368 29.39 17.84 -6.78
CA HIS A 368 29.50 19.19 -7.32
C HIS A 368 29.67 19.17 -8.84
N GLU A 369 30.53 18.30 -9.37
CA GLU A 369 30.72 18.11 -10.82
C GLU A 369 29.43 17.61 -11.49
N VAL A 370 28.76 16.61 -10.91
CA VAL A 370 27.47 16.10 -11.41
C VAL A 370 26.40 17.20 -11.43
N ARG A 371 26.33 18.07 -10.42
CA ARG A 371 25.36 19.18 -10.38
C ARG A 371 25.59 20.24 -11.44
N GLN A 372 26.81 20.38 -11.97
CA GLN A 372 27.08 21.29 -13.08
C GLN A 372 26.45 20.80 -14.38
N VAL A 373 26.35 19.48 -14.56
CA VAL A 373 25.76 18.86 -15.75
C VAL A 373 24.26 18.58 -15.57
N LEU A 374 23.88 18.04 -14.40
CA LEU A 374 22.52 17.66 -14.04
C LEU A 374 22.06 18.40 -12.77
N PRO A 375 21.67 19.68 -12.86
CA PRO A 375 21.35 20.50 -11.69
C PRO A 375 20.10 20.04 -10.94
N MET A 376 19.19 19.34 -11.62
CA MET A 376 17.95 18.82 -11.05
C MET A 376 18.10 17.45 -10.39
N LEU A 377 19.26 16.80 -10.52
CA LEU A 377 19.51 15.48 -9.96
C LEU A 377 19.73 15.55 -8.45
N LYS A 378 18.82 14.91 -7.71
CA LYS A 378 18.90 14.68 -6.27
C LYS A 378 19.43 13.26 -6.04
N ILE A 379 20.63 13.16 -5.48
CA ILE A 379 21.09 11.89 -4.94
C ILE A 379 20.68 11.86 -3.47
N LYS A 380 19.85 10.89 -3.07
CA LYS A 380 19.58 10.66 -1.65
C LYS A 380 20.76 9.88 -1.09
N PRO A 381 21.58 10.50 -0.22
CA PRO A 381 22.80 9.87 0.26
C PRO A 381 22.46 8.64 1.12
N GLY A 382 23.24 7.58 0.93
CA GLY A 382 23.33 6.48 1.88
C GLY A 382 23.96 6.93 3.20
N CYS A 383 23.95 6.07 4.21
CA CYS A 383 24.53 6.37 5.52
C CYS A 383 25.96 6.93 5.34
N GLU A 384 26.17 8.18 5.73
CA GLU A 384 27.48 8.83 5.71
C GLU A 384 28.49 8.01 6.53
N GLU A 385 29.75 7.99 6.11
CA GLU A 385 30.82 7.39 6.92
C GLU A 385 30.83 8.06 8.30
N SER A 386 30.39 7.32 9.32
CA SER A 386 30.89 7.54 10.67
C SER A 386 32.41 7.41 10.61
N VAL A 387 33.10 8.52 10.86
CA VAL A 387 34.55 8.59 11.03
C VAL A 387 35.03 7.37 11.84
N LYS A 388 36.02 6.65 11.31
CA LYS A 388 36.60 5.43 11.90
C LYS A 388 36.82 5.62 13.40
N GLY A 389 36.07 4.89 14.22
CA GLY A 389 36.27 4.87 15.68
C GLY A 389 35.11 4.32 16.50
N SER A 390 33.86 4.42 16.05
CA SER A 390 32.73 4.08 16.93
C SER A 390 32.00 2.82 16.46
N ARG A 391 32.25 1.69 17.12
CA ARG A 391 31.29 0.58 17.16
C ARG A 391 30.10 1.00 18.03
N THR A 392 29.26 1.89 17.53
CA THR A 392 27.92 2.06 18.09
C THR A 392 27.00 1.07 17.40
N LYS A 393 26.52 0.08 18.14
CA LYS A 393 25.28 -0.62 17.78
C LYS A 393 24.23 0.46 17.43
N PRO A 394 23.38 0.27 16.40
CA PRO A 394 22.31 1.21 16.12
C PRO A 394 21.46 1.34 17.38
N VAL A 395 21.55 2.52 18.01
CA VAL A 395 20.66 2.87 19.10
C VAL A 395 19.33 3.16 18.42
N TYR A 396 18.37 2.24 18.56
CA TYR A 396 16.99 2.51 18.18
C TYR A 396 16.54 3.71 19.03
N VAL A 397 16.41 4.86 18.39
CA VAL A 397 15.95 6.08 19.04
C VAL A 397 14.42 5.98 19.04
N ASP A 398 13.81 5.94 20.22
CA ASP A 398 12.35 5.88 20.31
C ASP A 398 11.72 7.15 19.71
N SER A 399 10.45 7.04 19.30
CA SER A 399 9.71 8.13 18.64
C SER A 399 9.62 9.41 19.48
N ALA A 400 9.75 9.31 20.80
CA ALA A 400 9.75 10.46 21.71
C ALA A 400 11.11 11.19 21.67
N THR A 401 12.21 10.44 21.62
CA THR A 401 13.56 10.99 21.51
C THR A 401 13.79 11.64 20.14
N GLU A 402 13.21 11.10 19.06
CA GLU A 402 13.19 11.78 17.75
C GLU A 402 12.47 13.14 17.82
N GLY A 403 11.37 13.23 18.58
CA GLY A 403 10.65 14.47 18.85
C GLY A 403 11.48 15.51 19.59
N LEU A 404 12.18 15.08 20.65
CA LEU A 404 13.08 15.95 21.41
C LEU A 404 14.27 16.46 20.57
N ILE A 405 14.79 15.62 19.66
CA ILE A 405 15.86 16.01 18.72
C ILE A 405 15.37 17.11 17.78
N ALA A 406 14.18 16.97 17.19
CA ALA A 406 13.62 17.96 16.29
C ALA A 406 13.39 19.32 16.98
N ILE A 407 12.87 19.32 18.21
CA ILE A 407 12.72 20.54 19.02
C ILE A 407 14.08 21.17 19.32
N LYS A 408 15.08 20.36 19.67
CA LYS A 408 16.43 20.87 19.94
C LYS A 408 17.09 21.47 18.70
N GLN A 409 16.99 20.81 17.55
CA GLN A 409 17.50 21.33 16.28
C GLN A 409 16.83 22.65 15.90
N TYR A 410 15.53 22.80 16.15
CA TYR A 410 14.81 24.05 15.97
C TYR A 410 15.35 25.18 16.87
N LEU A 411 15.55 24.90 18.17
CA LEU A 411 16.12 25.85 19.12
C LEU A 411 17.53 26.32 18.70
N GLU A 412 18.36 25.39 18.22
CA GLU A 412 19.70 25.68 17.72
C GLU A 412 19.66 26.50 16.41
N ALA A 413 18.83 26.09 15.45
CA ALA A 413 18.71 26.76 14.15
C ALA A 413 18.19 28.20 14.27
N LYS A 414 17.23 28.46 15.17
CA LYS A 414 16.71 29.81 15.42
C LYS A 414 17.49 30.57 16.50
N SER A 415 18.47 29.94 17.15
CA SER A 415 19.22 30.52 18.29
C SER A 415 18.30 31.04 19.40
N ILE A 416 17.29 30.23 19.77
CA ILE A 416 16.26 30.55 20.76
C ILE A 416 16.49 29.69 22.02
N SER A 417 16.20 30.24 23.21
CA SER A 417 16.26 29.47 24.46
C SER A 417 15.00 28.63 24.67
N VAL A 418 15.10 27.51 25.41
CA VAL A 418 13.95 26.67 25.78
C VAL A 418 12.85 27.50 26.46
N PHE A 419 13.25 28.47 27.30
CA PHE A 419 12.32 29.39 27.96
C PHE A 419 11.53 30.23 26.97
N LYS A 420 12.18 30.76 25.92
CA LYS A 420 11.50 31.57 24.92
C LYS A 420 10.57 30.72 24.03
N LEU A 421 10.96 29.49 23.69
CA LEU A 421 10.06 28.54 23.01
C LEU A 421 8.84 28.22 23.87
N PHE A 422 9.05 27.97 25.17
CA PHE A 422 7.96 27.67 26.11
C PHE A 422 6.93 28.81 26.13
N ARG A 423 7.40 30.07 26.22
CA ARG A 423 6.54 31.25 26.14
C ARG A 423 5.86 31.48 24.78
N GLU A 424 6.41 30.96 23.70
CA GLU A 424 5.76 31.02 22.39
C GLU A 424 4.64 29.99 22.23
N PHE A 425 4.65 28.93 23.05
CA PHE A 425 3.66 27.84 23.00
C PHE A 425 2.56 28.01 24.05
N ASP A 426 2.87 28.65 25.17
CA ASP A 426 1.98 29.05 26.26
C ASP A 426 1.05 30.20 25.78
N ASP A 427 -0.03 29.84 25.09
CA ASP A 427 -0.96 30.78 24.45
C ASP A 427 -1.74 31.57 25.51
N ASP A 428 -2.09 30.92 26.63
CA ASP A 428 -2.93 31.48 27.69
C ASP A 428 -2.14 32.10 28.87
N ASN A 429 -0.81 31.99 28.86
CA ASN A 429 0.12 32.46 29.90
C ASN A 429 -0.12 31.78 31.27
N SER A 430 -0.52 30.50 31.25
CA SER A 430 -0.74 29.68 32.45
C SER A 430 0.54 29.23 33.14
N ASP A 431 1.72 29.50 32.56
CA ASP A 431 3.03 28.98 33.00
C ASP A 431 3.17 27.44 32.89
N SER A 432 2.20 26.77 32.24
CA SER A 432 2.23 25.38 31.77
C SER A 432 1.88 25.34 30.28
N ILE A 433 2.07 24.19 29.60
CA ILE A 433 1.67 24.02 28.21
C ILE A 433 0.76 22.80 28.11
N ASP A 434 -0.49 23.00 27.70
CA ASP A 434 -1.40 21.90 27.45
C ASP A 434 -1.10 21.18 26.11
N TYR A 435 -1.67 20.00 25.90
CA TYR A 435 -1.37 19.20 24.71
C TYR A 435 -1.84 19.86 23.40
N ASN A 436 -2.85 20.72 23.44
CA ASN A 436 -3.36 21.44 22.27
C ASN A 436 -2.48 22.65 21.94
N GLU A 437 -2.06 23.40 22.95
CA GLU A 437 -1.07 24.47 22.88
C GLU A 437 0.24 23.96 22.29
N PHE A 438 0.73 22.83 22.79
CA PHE A 438 1.93 22.21 22.26
C PHE A 438 1.78 21.82 20.77
N LYS A 439 0.64 21.23 20.38
CA LYS A 439 0.37 20.86 18.98
C LYS A 439 0.29 22.08 18.07
N ARG A 440 -0.37 23.16 18.51
CA ARG A 440 -0.43 24.43 17.79
C ARG A 440 0.96 25.06 17.66
N GLY A 441 1.72 25.09 18.76
CA GLY A 441 3.08 25.61 18.80
C GLY A 441 4.01 24.89 17.82
N ILE A 442 4.00 23.55 17.79
CA ILE A 442 4.81 22.76 16.85
C ILE A 442 4.45 23.07 15.39
N GLN A 443 3.16 23.21 15.08
CA GLN A 443 2.68 23.54 13.73
C GLN A 443 3.03 24.98 13.33
N ALA A 444 2.84 25.95 14.23
CA ALA A 444 3.18 27.35 14.00
C ALA A 444 4.69 27.58 13.87
N ALA A 445 5.49 26.78 14.59
CA ALA A 445 6.94 26.79 14.50
C ALA A 445 7.48 26.08 13.23
N GLU A 446 6.62 25.47 12.40
CA GLU A 446 6.98 24.66 11.22
C GLU A 446 8.00 23.56 11.53
N ILE A 447 7.96 22.99 12.74
CA ILE A 447 8.88 21.92 13.13
C ILE A 447 8.41 20.62 12.42
N PRO A 448 9.27 19.92 11.64
CA PRO A 448 8.88 18.79 10.81
C PRO A 448 8.63 17.51 11.64
N LEU A 449 7.55 17.51 12.41
CA LEU A 449 7.11 16.41 13.26
C LEU A 449 5.70 15.94 12.84
N PRO A 450 5.53 14.71 12.33
CA PRO A 450 4.20 14.20 12.01
C PRO A 450 3.38 13.97 13.29
N SER A 451 2.07 14.23 13.22
CA SER A 451 1.16 14.24 14.38
C SER A 451 1.18 12.95 15.21
N SER A 452 1.42 11.80 14.56
CA SER A 452 1.52 10.48 15.24
C SER A 452 2.75 10.34 16.15
N LYS A 453 3.78 11.17 15.95
CA LYS A 453 4.97 11.23 16.81
C LYS A 453 4.82 12.27 17.91
N ILE A 454 4.01 13.31 17.71
CA ILE A 454 3.73 14.35 18.70
C ILE A 454 3.04 13.73 19.92
N ASP A 455 2.04 12.87 19.73
CA ASP A 455 1.33 12.24 20.85
C ASP A 455 2.26 11.40 21.76
N LYS A 456 3.24 10.71 21.17
CA LYS A 456 4.26 9.94 21.92
C LYS A 456 5.28 10.83 22.62
N LEU A 457 5.60 11.98 22.03
CA LEU A 457 6.46 12.98 22.63
C LEU A 457 5.78 13.64 23.83
N LEU A 458 4.50 13.99 23.72
CA LEU A 458 3.70 14.58 24.80
C LEU A 458 3.67 13.67 26.03
N GLN A 459 3.36 12.39 25.84
CA GLN A 459 3.39 11.38 26.91
C GLN A 459 4.77 11.20 27.56
N HIS A 460 5.85 11.58 26.86
CA HIS A 460 7.21 11.46 27.36
C HIS A 460 7.71 12.72 28.08
N LEU A 461 7.15 13.88 27.73
CA LEU A 461 7.43 15.17 28.34
C LEU A 461 6.71 15.30 29.68
N ASP A 462 5.42 15.00 29.69
CA ASP A 462 4.53 14.97 30.85
C ASP A 462 4.89 13.76 31.74
N SER A 463 5.75 14.01 32.74
CA SER A 463 6.36 12.97 33.57
C SER A 463 5.53 12.61 34.79
N ASP A 464 4.65 13.52 35.22
CA ASP A 464 3.70 13.30 36.30
C ASP A 464 2.29 12.90 35.81
N HIS A 465 2.09 12.88 34.49
CA HIS A 465 0.86 12.47 33.79
C HIS A 465 -0.34 13.35 34.13
N ASN A 466 -0.10 14.63 34.38
CA ASN A 466 -1.14 15.59 34.74
C ASN A 466 -1.85 16.21 33.50
N GLY A 467 -1.35 15.96 32.29
CA GLY A 467 -1.91 16.45 31.03
C GLY A 467 -1.37 17.82 30.58
N GLU A 468 -0.44 18.38 31.32
CA GLU A 468 0.25 19.64 31.06
C GLU A 468 1.77 19.40 31.02
N ILE A 469 2.51 20.29 30.37
CA ILE A 469 3.98 20.21 30.29
C ILE A 469 4.55 21.41 31.01
N GLU A 470 5.28 21.15 32.10
CA GLU A 470 5.97 22.21 32.82
C GLU A 470 7.32 22.55 32.16
N LEU A 471 7.75 23.81 32.30
CA LEU A 471 9.06 24.25 31.82
C LEU A 471 10.20 23.38 32.40
N ALA A 472 10.07 22.96 33.66
CA ALA A 472 11.04 22.11 34.33
C ALA A 472 11.16 20.73 33.66
N GLU A 473 10.04 20.13 33.26
CA GLU A 473 10.00 18.84 32.58
C GLU A 473 10.62 18.93 31.19
N LEU A 474 10.19 19.91 30.40
CA LEU A 474 10.72 20.16 29.06
C LEU A 474 12.24 20.41 29.11
N ALA A 475 12.69 21.28 30.02
CA ALA A 475 14.11 21.59 30.17
C ALA A 475 14.92 20.40 30.69
N THR A 476 14.35 19.55 31.56
CA THR A 476 15.03 18.37 32.10
C THR A 476 15.19 17.30 31.02
N LYS A 477 14.16 17.04 30.21
CA LYS A 477 14.22 16.07 29.11
C LYS A 477 15.18 16.52 28.01
N LEU A 478 15.19 17.81 27.66
CA LEU A 478 16.14 18.39 26.70
C LEU A 478 17.59 18.39 27.23
N ARG A 479 17.80 18.63 28.53
CA ARG A 479 19.13 18.52 29.17
C ARG A 479 19.62 17.08 29.25
N GLY A 480 18.75 16.15 29.62
CA GLY A 480 19.04 14.71 29.62
C GLY A 480 19.40 14.20 28.22
N LEU A 481 18.82 14.80 27.16
CA LEU A 481 19.21 14.54 25.78
C LEU A 481 20.65 15.00 25.50
N SER A 482 21.05 16.21 25.92
CA SER A 482 22.44 16.67 25.79
C SER A 482 23.43 15.78 26.55
N GLU A 483 23.12 15.32 27.75
CA GLU A 483 24.00 14.43 28.51
C GLU A 483 24.13 13.05 27.88
N LYS A 484 23.04 12.48 27.35
CA LYS A 484 23.08 11.23 26.55
C LYS A 484 23.92 11.41 25.27
N LEU A 485 23.78 12.54 24.59
CA LEU A 485 24.55 12.87 23.37
C LEU A 485 26.03 13.20 23.65
N ILE A 486 26.34 13.73 24.85
CA ILE A 486 27.71 14.00 25.31
C ILE A 486 28.38 12.72 25.80
N ARG A 487 27.69 11.86 26.56
CA ARG A 487 28.19 10.53 26.96
C ARG A 487 28.42 9.61 25.77
N SER A 488 27.59 9.69 24.73
CA SER A 488 27.88 8.98 23.47
C SER A 488 29.12 9.53 22.75
N LYS A 489 29.46 10.81 22.94
CA LYS A 489 30.69 11.44 22.39
C LYS A 489 31.95 11.27 23.26
N THR A 490 31.84 11.00 24.57
CA THR A 490 32.99 10.87 25.50
C THR A 490 33.45 9.44 25.74
N VAL A 491 32.68 8.43 25.31
CA VAL A 491 33.11 7.02 25.22
C VAL A 491 33.44 6.63 23.75
N SER A 492 33.66 7.64 22.90
CA SER A 492 34.14 7.48 21.51
C SER A 492 35.63 7.73 21.42
#